data_AF-A0AA37TBL0-F1
#
_entry.id   AF-A0AA37TBL0-F1
#
_cell.length_a   1.000
_cell.length_b   1.000
_cell.length_c   1.000
_cell.angle_alpha   90.00
_cell.angle_beta   90.00
_cell.angle_gamma   90.00
#
_symmetry.space_group_name_H-M   'P 1'
#
loop_
_entity.id
_entity.type
_entity.pdbx_description
1 polymer ?
#
loop_
_entity_poly.entity_id
_entity_poly.type
_entity_poly.pdbx_seq_one_letter_code
_entity_poly.pdbx_strand_id
1 'polypeptide(L)'
;MAKSAQRKTPIPQRTSLRDRAADVEASAARVLKRGRAAQAATGSVASRTVAELRDRWCEALVLANQSGLTEEAAERLGVIASAAEQAVIDAPVHSIGDLACKVEVLRTSLEVNSLDSGLPYAAVRAICDGIDVLAASEASEPSDPILPAIAAHRTAFIAANSQPTDELSELACMTADQLYKALAATTPTTAAGLCALAAHLREFLRHSDIQIGNTFQGEALTILLDTADRFAERQGSAHAPEADGENAWAMTQAYAVDLGKLDIQALSNLWDAYTSVRDQWQAVSELAYCIDHRRPNSHTHTPAGCLADAEGTRAAYIRDRIADEMHLRKPQADWERDIALSVRIKDELLCEGVIRNRDLLIEAVKAWG
;
A
#
# COMPACT_ATOMS: atom_id res chain seq x y z
N MET A 1 -19.46 -65.45 -17.05
CA MET A 1 -18.30 -64.55 -17.05
C MET A 1 -18.67 -63.27 -17.79
N ALA A 2 -19.07 -62.23 -17.05
CA ALA A 2 -19.46 -60.94 -17.63
C ALA A 2 -18.28 -59.95 -17.52
N LYS A 3 -17.85 -59.39 -18.67
CA LYS A 3 -16.78 -58.40 -18.74
C LYS A 3 -17.30 -57.05 -18.21
N SER A 4 -16.67 -56.56 -17.15
CA SER A 4 -16.91 -55.22 -16.59
C SER A 4 -16.37 -54.15 -17.54
N ALA A 5 -17.23 -53.23 -17.98
CA ALA A 5 -16.88 -52.11 -18.84
C ALA A 5 -16.26 -50.98 -18.00
N GLN A 6 -14.97 -50.70 -18.22
CA GLN A 6 -14.28 -49.57 -17.62
C GLN A 6 -14.86 -48.25 -18.14
N ARG A 7 -15.51 -47.49 -17.26
CA ARG A 7 -15.88 -46.08 -17.49
C ARG A 7 -14.59 -45.26 -17.58
N LYS A 8 -14.26 -44.76 -18.79
CA LYS A 8 -13.26 -43.71 -18.96
C LYS A 8 -13.85 -42.39 -18.46
N THR A 9 -13.32 -41.87 -17.35
CA THR A 9 -13.58 -40.51 -16.90
C THR A 9 -12.97 -39.52 -17.92
N PRO A 10 -13.73 -38.49 -18.36
CA PRO A 10 -13.21 -37.49 -19.28
C PRO A 10 -12.13 -36.66 -18.57
N ILE A 11 -10.98 -36.53 -19.22
CA ILE A 11 -9.87 -35.69 -18.76
C ILE A 11 -10.37 -34.23 -18.86
N PRO A 12 -10.38 -33.46 -17.76
CA PRO A 12 -10.79 -32.07 -17.81
C PRO A 12 -9.83 -31.30 -18.73
N GLN A 13 -10.40 -30.52 -19.65
CA GLN A 13 -9.63 -29.66 -20.54
C GLN A 13 -8.84 -28.67 -19.69
N ARG A 14 -7.52 -28.57 -19.95
CA ARG A 14 -6.66 -27.59 -19.31
C ARG A 14 -7.14 -26.19 -19.71
N THR A 15 -7.49 -25.38 -18.72
CA THR A 15 -7.81 -23.96 -18.91
C THR A 15 -6.59 -23.24 -19.46
N SER A 16 -6.81 -22.25 -20.34
CA SER A 16 -5.70 -21.51 -20.94
C SER A 16 -4.95 -20.71 -19.86
N LEU A 17 -3.66 -20.40 -20.11
CA LEU A 17 -2.87 -19.59 -19.16
C LEU A 17 -3.50 -18.21 -18.93
N ARG A 18 -4.21 -17.66 -19.91
CA ARG A 18 -4.94 -16.39 -19.81
C ARG A 18 -6.12 -16.49 -18.84
N ASP A 19 -6.88 -17.58 -18.89
CA ASP A 19 -8.00 -17.82 -17.98
C ASP A 19 -7.50 -18.04 -16.55
N ARG A 20 -6.36 -18.71 -16.38
CA ARG A 20 -5.72 -18.90 -15.07
C ARG A 20 -5.21 -17.58 -14.48
N ALA A 21 -4.65 -16.69 -15.30
CA ALA A 21 -4.23 -15.36 -14.86
C ALA A 21 -5.43 -14.50 -14.42
N ALA A 22 -6.53 -14.51 -15.19
CA ALA A 22 -7.76 -13.82 -14.85
C ALA A 22 -8.41 -14.38 -13.56
N ASP A 23 -8.35 -15.69 -13.34
CA ASP A 23 -8.84 -16.32 -12.10
C ASP A 23 -8.00 -15.95 -10.87
N VAL A 24 -6.68 -15.81 -11.04
CA VAL A 24 -5.77 -15.35 -9.98
C VAL A 24 -6.04 -13.89 -9.64
N GLU A 25 -6.19 -13.02 -10.64
CA GLU A 25 -6.52 -11.61 -10.47
C GLU A 25 -7.88 -11.42 -9.78
N ALA A 26 -8.91 -12.15 -10.23
CA ALA A 26 -10.24 -12.13 -9.62
C ALA A 26 -10.25 -12.72 -8.19
N SER A 27 -9.32 -13.62 -7.87
CA SER A 27 -9.18 -14.19 -6.52
C SER A 27 -8.43 -13.23 -5.59
N ALA A 28 -7.37 -12.58 -6.07
CA ALA A 28 -6.66 -11.54 -5.35
C ALA A 28 -7.58 -10.35 -5.01
N ALA A 29 -8.38 -9.88 -5.97
CA ALA A 29 -9.36 -8.81 -5.75
C ALA A 29 -10.40 -9.17 -4.68
N ARG A 30 -10.85 -10.45 -4.63
CA ARG A 30 -11.80 -10.93 -3.61
C ARG A 30 -11.18 -11.04 -2.22
N VAL A 31 -9.91 -11.46 -2.13
CA VAL A 31 -9.16 -11.55 -0.89
C VAL A 31 -8.91 -10.16 -0.31
N LEU A 32 -8.47 -9.21 -1.14
CA LEU A 32 -8.28 -7.80 -0.75
C LEU A 32 -9.59 -7.15 -0.28
N LYS A 33 -10.71 -7.41 -0.98
CA LYS A 33 -12.03 -6.89 -0.60
C LYS A 33 -12.56 -7.48 0.72
N ARG A 34 -12.21 -8.73 1.05
CA ARG A 34 -12.54 -9.35 2.36
C ARG A 34 -11.59 -8.91 3.48
N GLY A 35 -10.31 -8.69 3.17
CA GLY A 35 -9.33 -8.15 4.12
C GLY A 35 -9.72 -6.76 4.64
N ARG A 36 -10.28 -5.90 3.77
CA ARG A 36 -10.80 -4.57 4.13
C ARG A 36 -11.85 -4.57 5.25
N ALA A 37 -12.66 -5.61 5.38
CA ALA A 37 -13.68 -5.71 6.43
C ALA A 37 -13.10 -6.17 7.78
N ALA A 38 -11.94 -6.83 7.78
CA ALA A 38 -11.30 -7.39 8.96
C ALA A 38 -10.13 -6.54 9.49
N GLN A 39 -9.52 -5.69 8.66
CA GLN A 39 -8.29 -4.93 8.96
C GLN A 39 -8.52 -3.53 9.56
N ALA A 40 -9.76 -3.13 9.86
CA ALA A 40 -10.06 -1.86 10.52
C ALA A 40 -9.55 -1.75 11.98
N ALA A 41 -8.66 -2.64 12.44
CA ALA A 41 -8.26 -2.77 13.85
C ALA A 41 -6.74 -2.79 14.13
N THR A 42 -5.84 -2.74 13.15
CA THR A 42 -4.39 -2.88 13.41
C THR A 42 -3.54 -1.99 12.49
N GLY A 43 -3.07 -0.85 13.03
CA GLY A 43 -2.52 0.26 12.24
C GLY A 43 -0.99 0.41 12.22
N SER A 44 -0.25 -0.50 11.57
CA SER A 44 1.21 -0.31 11.40
C SER A 44 1.82 -0.89 10.12
N VAL A 45 1.06 -1.61 9.30
CA VAL A 45 1.59 -2.37 8.14
C VAL A 45 1.54 -1.57 6.82
N ALA A 46 0.72 -0.52 6.74
CA ALA A 46 0.43 0.12 5.46
C ALA A 46 1.48 1.14 4.96
N SER A 47 2.41 1.60 5.83
CA SER A 47 3.49 2.53 5.46
C SER A 47 4.40 2.02 4.36
N ARG A 48 4.77 0.74 4.45
CA ARG A 48 5.80 0.13 3.59
C ARG A 48 5.23 -0.37 2.28
N THR A 49 4.03 -0.94 2.30
CA THR A 49 3.32 -1.38 1.10
C THR A 49 3.08 -0.25 0.11
N VAL A 50 2.87 0.98 0.60
CA VAL A 50 2.73 2.15 -0.27
C VAL A 50 4.07 2.57 -0.88
N ALA A 51 5.17 2.52 -0.13
CA ALA A 51 6.52 2.79 -0.63
C ALA A 51 6.99 1.74 -1.66
N GLU A 52 6.63 0.47 -1.49
CA GLU A 52 6.88 -0.60 -2.47
C GLU A 52 6.18 -0.35 -3.80
N LEU A 53 4.91 0.00 -3.73
CA LEU A 53 4.08 0.24 -4.90
C LEU A 53 4.54 1.49 -5.64
N ARG A 54 5.06 2.51 -4.92
CA ARG A 54 5.79 3.66 -5.49
C ARG A 54 6.94 3.19 -6.36
N ASP A 55 7.82 2.37 -5.80
CA ASP A 55 9.08 2.02 -6.46
C ASP A 55 8.81 1.16 -7.69
N ARG A 56 7.84 0.23 -7.62
CA ARG A 56 7.35 -0.53 -8.78
C ARG A 56 6.74 0.37 -9.85
N TRP A 57 5.99 1.39 -9.46
CA TRP A 57 5.37 2.34 -10.38
C TRP A 57 6.43 3.23 -11.07
N CYS A 58 7.40 3.76 -10.31
CA CYS A 58 8.53 4.52 -10.82
C CYS A 58 9.39 3.68 -11.78
N GLU A 59 9.67 2.41 -11.44
CA GLU A 59 10.41 1.49 -12.31
C GLU A 59 9.65 1.18 -13.60
N ALA A 60 8.34 0.91 -13.50
CA ALA A 60 7.49 0.67 -14.67
C ALA A 60 7.47 1.89 -15.60
N LEU A 61 7.44 3.11 -15.06
CA LEU A 61 7.54 4.35 -15.84
C LEU A 61 8.92 4.55 -16.48
N VAL A 62 10.00 4.28 -15.73
CA VAL A 62 11.37 4.37 -16.27
C VAL A 62 11.57 3.36 -17.40
N LEU A 63 11.12 2.12 -17.22
CA LEU A 63 11.17 1.09 -18.25
C LEU A 63 10.32 1.48 -19.46
N ALA A 64 9.08 1.92 -19.25
CA ALA A 64 8.18 2.36 -20.33
C ALA A 64 8.75 3.52 -21.16
N ASN A 65 9.55 4.40 -20.55
CA ASN A 65 10.20 5.53 -21.21
C ASN A 65 11.54 5.20 -21.88
N GLN A 66 12.09 3.99 -21.71
CA GLN A 66 13.30 3.58 -22.42
C GLN A 66 13.00 3.27 -23.89
N SER A 67 13.76 3.89 -24.78
CA SER A 67 13.63 3.72 -26.24
C SER A 67 13.92 2.27 -26.63
N GLY A 68 12.93 1.56 -27.18
CA GLY A 68 13.12 0.20 -27.72
C GLY A 68 12.23 -0.89 -27.14
N LEU A 69 11.32 -0.56 -26.22
CA LEU A 69 10.27 -1.49 -25.84
C LEU A 69 9.29 -1.75 -27.00
N THR A 70 8.84 -2.99 -27.10
CA THR A 70 7.72 -3.33 -27.98
C THR A 70 6.44 -2.71 -27.43
N GLU A 71 5.49 -2.40 -28.32
CA GLU A 71 4.16 -1.88 -27.94
C GLU A 71 3.48 -2.77 -26.89
N GLU A 72 3.58 -4.09 -27.03
CA GLU A 72 3.05 -5.06 -26.06
C GLU A 72 3.72 -4.97 -24.68
N ALA A 73 5.02 -4.69 -24.62
CA ALA A 73 5.72 -4.52 -23.34
C ALA A 73 5.33 -3.19 -22.66
N ALA A 74 5.18 -2.11 -23.44
CA ALA A 74 4.70 -0.83 -22.94
C ALA A 74 3.26 -0.94 -22.40
N GLU A 75 2.37 -1.65 -23.11
CA GLU A 75 0.99 -1.89 -22.65
C GLU A 75 0.96 -2.68 -21.34
N ARG A 76 1.75 -3.76 -21.22
CA ARG A 76 1.86 -4.55 -19.99
C ARG A 76 2.38 -3.72 -18.81
N LEU A 77 3.39 -2.88 -19.04
CA LEU A 77 3.92 -1.98 -18.02
C LEU A 77 2.90 -0.92 -17.61
N GLY A 78 2.10 -0.40 -18.55
CA GLY A 78 1.00 0.52 -18.25
C GLY A 78 -0.07 -0.10 -17.35
N VAL A 79 -0.44 -1.36 -17.59
CA VAL A 79 -1.38 -2.11 -16.72
C VAL A 79 -0.80 -2.32 -15.32
N ILE A 80 0.47 -2.69 -15.22
CA ILE A 80 1.16 -2.87 -13.92
C ILE A 80 1.24 -1.54 -13.16
N ALA A 81 1.60 -0.45 -13.83
CA ALA A 81 1.66 0.88 -13.23
C ALA A 81 0.28 1.32 -12.73
N SER A 82 -0.77 1.20 -13.56
CA SER A 82 -2.13 1.55 -13.14
C SER A 82 -2.62 0.70 -11.97
N ALA A 83 -2.31 -0.61 -11.95
CA ALA A 83 -2.63 -1.49 -10.83
C ALA A 83 -1.87 -1.11 -9.54
N ALA A 84 -0.59 -0.73 -9.66
CA ALA A 84 0.23 -0.29 -8.54
C ALA A 84 -0.27 1.04 -7.95
N GLU A 85 -0.60 2.00 -8.81
CA GLU A 85 -1.20 3.27 -8.41
C GLU A 85 -2.53 3.05 -7.71
N GLN A 86 -3.42 2.23 -8.28
CA GLN A 86 -4.70 1.90 -7.66
C GLN A 86 -4.52 1.20 -6.30
N ALA A 87 -3.52 0.33 -6.17
CA ALA A 87 -3.18 -0.30 -4.90
C ALA A 87 -2.69 0.74 -3.86
N VAL A 88 -1.93 1.76 -4.27
CA VAL A 88 -1.55 2.89 -3.39
C VAL A 88 -2.77 3.69 -2.97
N ILE A 89 -3.67 4.02 -3.90
CA ILE A 89 -4.94 4.69 -3.60
C ILE A 89 -5.71 3.88 -2.55
N ASP A 90 -5.77 2.57 -2.73
CA ASP A 90 -6.57 1.66 -1.91
C ASP A 90 -5.95 1.30 -0.55
N ALA A 91 -4.64 1.48 -0.37
CA ALA A 91 -3.93 1.19 0.87
C ALA A 91 -4.39 2.13 2.00
N PRO A 92 -4.71 1.62 3.20
CA PRO A 92 -5.05 2.50 4.33
C PRO A 92 -3.83 3.32 4.77
N VAL A 93 -4.06 4.46 5.42
CA VAL A 93 -3.02 5.27 6.05
C VAL A 93 -3.14 5.07 7.55
N HIS A 94 -2.09 4.54 8.18
CA HIS A 94 -2.04 4.31 9.63
C HIS A 94 -1.02 5.17 10.35
N SER A 95 -0.03 5.68 9.62
CA SER A 95 0.95 6.61 10.14
C SER A 95 1.16 7.78 9.17
N ILE A 96 1.84 8.80 9.67
CA ILE A 96 2.27 9.94 8.86
C ILE A 96 3.24 9.50 7.75
N GLY A 97 4.05 8.46 8.00
CA GLY A 97 4.92 7.86 7.01
C GLY A 97 4.13 7.25 5.84
N ASP A 98 3.02 6.56 6.12
CA ASP A 98 2.13 6.00 5.10
C ASP A 98 1.55 7.10 4.22
N LEU A 99 1.14 8.21 4.85
CA LEU A 99 0.58 9.35 4.14
C LEU A 99 1.61 9.99 3.22
N ALA A 100 2.84 10.20 3.71
CA ALA A 100 3.93 10.78 2.93
C ALA A 100 4.27 9.93 1.70
N CYS A 101 4.43 8.61 1.88
CA CYS A 101 4.69 7.69 0.78
C CYS A 101 3.54 7.73 -0.24
N LYS A 102 2.29 7.74 0.23
CA LYS A 102 1.10 7.82 -0.63
C LYS A 102 1.08 9.12 -1.43
N VAL A 103 1.37 10.23 -0.77
CA VAL A 103 1.47 11.56 -1.36
C VAL A 103 2.52 11.59 -2.47
N GLU A 104 3.70 11.04 -2.23
CA GLU A 104 4.80 11.02 -3.20
C GLU A 104 4.46 10.23 -4.47
N VAL A 105 3.90 9.02 -4.33
CA VAL A 105 3.45 8.20 -5.47
C VAL A 105 2.44 8.98 -6.30
N LEU A 106 1.40 9.46 -5.62
CA LEU A 106 0.25 10.05 -6.27
C LEU A 106 0.60 11.40 -6.87
N ARG A 107 1.55 12.16 -6.28
CA ARG A 107 2.10 13.40 -6.86
C ARG A 107 2.57 13.16 -8.28
N THR A 108 3.34 12.11 -8.48
CA THR A 108 3.94 11.85 -9.78
C THR A 108 2.86 11.40 -10.79
N SER A 109 1.86 10.61 -10.36
CA SER A 109 0.68 10.31 -11.19
C SER A 109 -0.14 11.56 -11.54
N LEU A 110 -0.23 12.52 -10.63
CA LEU A 110 -0.95 13.78 -10.81
C LEU A 110 -0.19 14.75 -11.74
N GLU A 111 1.14 14.70 -11.75
CA GLU A 111 1.99 15.48 -12.66
C GLU A 111 1.99 14.91 -14.08
N VAL A 112 1.92 13.59 -14.23
CA VAL A 112 1.99 12.90 -15.53
C VAL A 112 0.63 12.83 -16.23
N ASN A 113 -0.47 12.71 -15.49
CA ASN A 113 -1.81 12.58 -16.08
C ASN A 113 -2.52 13.94 -16.19
N SER A 114 -3.09 14.25 -17.36
CA SER A 114 -4.00 15.39 -17.47
C SER A 114 -5.25 15.17 -16.61
N LEU A 115 -5.81 16.27 -16.10
CA LEU A 115 -6.97 16.27 -15.19
C LEU A 115 -8.21 15.55 -15.74
N ASP A 116 -8.25 15.25 -17.04
CA ASP A 116 -9.38 14.63 -17.74
C ASP A 116 -9.57 13.12 -17.43
N SER A 117 -8.58 12.46 -16.79
CA SER A 117 -8.57 11.00 -16.61
C SER A 117 -9.36 10.46 -15.41
N GLY A 118 -9.96 11.31 -14.56
CA GLY A 118 -10.76 10.90 -13.37
C GLY A 118 -9.95 10.29 -12.21
N LEU A 119 -8.77 9.73 -12.48
CA LEU A 119 -7.74 9.31 -11.53
C LEU A 119 -7.32 10.40 -10.52
N PRO A 120 -7.22 11.70 -10.89
CA PRO A 120 -6.82 12.74 -9.96
C PRO A 120 -7.73 12.84 -8.72
N TYR A 121 -9.03 12.59 -8.90
CA TYR A 121 -9.99 12.69 -7.81
C TYR A 121 -9.88 11.52 -6.82
N ALA A 122 -9.61 10.30 -7.31
CA ALA A 122 -9.42 9.13 -6.46
C ALA A 122 -8.14 9.24 -5.61
N ALA A 123 -7.05 9.71 -6.22
CA ALA A 123 -5.79 9.99 -5.55
C ALA A 123 -5.93 11.02 -4.42
N VAL A 124 -6.52 12.18 -4.74
CA VAL A 124 -6.77 13.26 -3.76
C VAL A 124 -7.66 12.77 -2.62
N ARG A 125 -8.71 12.02 -2.95
CA ARG A 125 -9.61 11.44 -1.96
C ARG A 125 -8.86 10.48 -1.02
N ALA A 126 -8.01 9.60 -1.55
CA ALA A 126 -7.24 8.67 -0.74
C ALA A 126 -6.25 9.36 0.21
N ILE A 127 -5.64 10.47 -0.22
CA ILE A 127 -4.79 11.30 0.64
C ILE A 127 -5.64 11.95 1.75
N CYS A 128 -6.79 12.53 1.39
CA CYS A 128 -7.71 13.14 2.37
C CYS A 128 -8.23 12.14 3.39
N ASP A 129 -8.65 10.95 2.95
CA ASP A 129 -9.15 9.89 3.82
C ASP A 129 -8.06 9.45 4.81
N GLY A 130 -6.79 9.40 4.36
CA GLY A 130 -5.67 9.11 5.25
C GLY A 130 -5.39 10.19 6.27
N ILE A 131 -5.54 11.45 5.89
CA ILE A 131 -5.42 12.59 6.80
C ILE A 131 -6.53 12.56 7.85
N ASP A 132 -7.78 12.29 7.46
CA ASP A 132 -8.92 12.17 8.37
C ASP A 132 -8.68 11.06 9.42
N VAL A 133 -8.08 9.93 9.04
CA VAL A 133 -7.72 8.83 9.97
C VAL A 133 -6.67 9.27 10.99
N LEU A 134 -5.62 9.98 10.55
CA LEU A 134 -4.56 10.47 11.44
C LEU A 134 -5.09 11.55 12.39
N ALA A 135 -5.96 12.45 11.89
CA ALA A 135 -6.61 13.50 12.68
C ALA A 135 -7.38 12.96 13.89
N ALA A 136 -8.08 11.85 13.68
CA ALA A 136 -8.94 11.25 14.69
C ALA A 136 -8.14 10.63 15.86
N SER A 137 -6.84 10.40 15.68
CA SER A 137 -5.96 9.77 16.67
C SER A 137 -5.27 10.75 17.62
N GLU A 138 -5.21 12.05 17.30
CA GLU A 138 -4.50 13.04 18.12
C GLU A 138 -5.45 13.85 19.02
N ALA A 139 -5.13 13.87 20.31
CA ALA A 139 -5.88 14.61 21.32
C ALA A 139 -5.42 16.08 21.38
N SER A 140 -6.37 17.00 21.18
CA SER A 140 -6.34 18.44 21.51
C SER A 140 -4.95 19.07 21.75
N GLU A 141 -4.22 19.32 20.67
CA GLU A 141 -2.97 20.08 20.66
C GLU A 141 -3.20 21.61 20.75
N PRO A 142 -2.16 22.40 21.10
CA PRO A 142 -2.20 23.86 21.07
C PRO A 142 -2.63 24.43 19.70
N SER A 143 -3.17 25.65 19.71
CA SER A 143 -3.69 26.34 18.52
C SER A 143 -2.63 26.45 17.41
N ASP A 144 -2.85 25.75 16.30
CA ASP A 144 -2.00 25.80 15.10
C ASP A 144 -2.19 27.11 14.31
N PRO A 145 -1.10 27.75 13.82
CA PRO A 145 -1.19 28.97 13.01
C PRO A 145 -1.97 28.82 11.70
N ILE A 146 -2.17 27.60 11.18
CA ILE A 146 -2.96 27.37 9.95
C ILE A 146 -4.45 27.61 10.15
N LEU A 147 -4.97 27.41 11.37
CA LEU A 147 -6.40 27.50 11.67
C LEU A 147 -6.98 28.91 11.42
N PRO A 148 -6.36 30.02 11.87
CA PRO A 148 -6.85 31.35 11.53
C PRO A 148 -6.73 31.67 10.03
N ALA A 149 -5.71 31.14 9.33
CA ALA A 149 -5.59 31.31 7.88
C ALA A 149 -6.72 30.61 7.12
N ILE A 150 -7.07 29.39 7.53
CA ILE A 150 -8.24 28.63 7.01
C ILE A 150 -9.53 29.42 7.23
N ALA A 151 -9.75 29.90 8.46
CA ALA A 151 -10.95 30.66 8.79
C ALA A 151 -11.08 31.93 7.94
N ALA A 152 -9.99 32.70 7.80
CA ALA A 152 -9.97 33.91 6.99
C ALA A 152 -10.29 33.62 5.51
N HIS A 153 -9.62 32.62 4.92
CA HIS A 153 -9.88 32.23 3.53
C HIS A 153 -11.33 31.74 3.34
N ARG A 154 -11.85 30.90 4.23
CA ARG A 154 -13.24 30.40 4.15
C ARG A 154 -14.26 31.54 4.18
N THR A 155 -14.07 32.53 5.06
CA THR A 155 -14.96 33.70 5.13
C THR A 155 -14.93 34.51 3.83
N ALA A 156 -13.74 34.77 3.28
CA ALA A 156 -13.62 35.50 2.02
C ALA A 156 -14.19 34.73 0.84
N PHE A 157 -13.98 33.41 0.79
CA PHE A 157 -14.52 32.54 -0.26
C PHE A 157 -16.05 32.50 -0.25
N ILE A 158 -16.68 32.40 0.93
CA ILE A 158 -18.14 32.46 1.05
C ILE A 158 -18.66 33.83 0.61
N ALA A 159 -17.98 34.92 1.00
CA ALA A 159 -18.35 36.27 0.59
C ALA A 159 -18.26 36.44 -0.93
N ALA A 160 -17.21 35.93 -1.57
CA ALA A 160 -17.03 35.98 -3.03
C ALA A 160 -18.14 35.24 -3.78
N ASN A 161 -18.57 34.07 -3.29
CA ASN A 161 -19.62 33.27 -3.93
C ASN A 161 -21.05 33.73 -3.64
N SER A 162 -21.25 34.60 -2.65
CA SER A 162 -22.59 35.07 -2.25
C SER A 162 -22.98 36.44 -2.85
N GLN A 163 -22.04 37.14 -3.50
CA GLN A 163 -22.28 38.48 -4.04
C GLN A 163 -22.84 38.41 -5.47
N PRO A 164 -23.91 39.16 -5.80
CA PRO A 164 -24.34 39.36 -7.18
C PRO A 164 -23.26 40.13 -7.98
N THR A 165 -23.32 40.03 -9.31
CA THR A 165 -22.31 40.40 -10.35
C THR A 165 -21.89 41.88 -10.43
N ASP A 166 -21.61 42.53 -9.30
CA ASP A 166 -21.18 43.92 -9.20
C ASP A 166 -19.68 44.03 -8.83
N GLU A 167 -19.13 45.24 -8.84
CA GLU A 167 -17.73 45.58 -8.48
C GLU A 167 -17.28 44.99 -7.12
N LEU A 168 -18.21 44.74 -6.20
CA LEU A 168 -17.95 44.10 -4.90
C LEU A 168 -17.59 42.61 -5.03
N SER A 169 -18.06 41.93 -6.09
CA SER A 169 -17.69 40.55 -6.40
C SER A 169 -16.21 40.46 -6.80
N GLU A 170 -15.72 41.40 -7.61
CA GLU A 170 -14.31 41.43 -8.03
C GLU A 170 -13.36 41.62 -6.85
N LEU A 171 -13.68 42.57 -5.95
CA LEU A 171 -12.89 42.80 -4.74
C LEU A 171 -12.92 41.58 -3.79
N ALA A 172 -14.06 40.91 -3.66
CA ALA A 172 -14.18 39.69 -2.86
C ALA A 172 -13.36 38.53 -3.43
N CYS A 173 -13.37 38.35 -4.76
CA CYS A 173 -12.54 37.38 -5.47
C CYS A 173 -11.04 37.66 -5.29
N MET A 174 -10.60 38.91 -5.45
CA MET A 174 -9.20 39.31 -5.21
C MET A 174 -8.78 39.07 -3.75
N THR A 175 -9.67 39.33 -2.80
CA THR A 175 -9.41 39.10 -1.37
C THR A 175 -9.29 37.61 -1.07
N ALA A 176 -10.16 36.78 -1.65
CA ALA A 176 -10.08 35.33 -1.53
C ALA A 176 -8.76 34.79 -2.11
N ASP A 177 -8.32 35.27 -3.28
CA ASP A 177 -7.04 34.91 -3.89
C ASP A 177 -5.83 35.28 -3.02
N GLN A 178 -5.81 36.49 -2.45
CA GLN A 178 -4.74 36.92 -1.54
C GLN A 178 -4.69 36.06 -0.28
N LEU A 179 -5.85 35.75 0.30
CA LEU A 179 -5.92 34.88 1.48
C LEU A 179 -5.58 33.43 1.17
N TYR A 180 -5.83 32.97 -0.06
CA TYR A 180 -5.39 31.66 -0.53
C TYR A 180 -3.86 31.59 -0.61
N LYS A 181 -3.21 32.63 -1.16
CA LYS A 181 -1.74 32.74 -1.16
C LYS A 181 -1.16 32.79 0.25
N ALA A 182 -1.83 33.49 1.18
CA ALA A 182 -1.43 33.52 2.58
C ALA A 182 -1.59 32.14 3.25
N LEU A 183 -2.68 31.43 2.95
CA LEU A 183 -2.90 30.05 3.39
C LEU A 183 -1.80 29.12 2.88
N ALA A 184 -1.44 29.20 1.59
CA ALA A 184 -0.37 28.44 0.96
C ALA A 184 1.01 28.68 1.60
N ALA A 185 1.27 29.91 2.05
CA ALA A 185 2.51 30.28 2.74
C ALA A 185 2.54 29.86 4.22
N THR A 186 1.39 29.52 4.80
CA THR A 186 1.29 29.15 6.21
C THR A 186 1.56 27.66 6.38
N THR A 187 2.60 27.30 7.13
CA THR A 187 2.95 25.90 7.37
C THR A 187 2.29 25.41 8.66
N PRO A 188 1.44 24.38 8.63
CA PRO A 188 0.96 23.75 9.85
C PRO A 188 2.11 23.19 10.67
N THR A 189 1.93 23.23 11.98
CA THR A 189 2.92 22.84 13.00
C THR A 189 2.49 21.61 13.80
N THR A 190 1.22 21.25 13.72
CA THR A 190 0.54 20.15 14.43
C THR A 190 -0.15 19.23 13.42
N ALA A 191 -0.42 17.97 13.77
CA ALA A 191 -1.20 17.12 12.86
C ALA A 191 -2.64 17.62 12.77
N ALA A 192 -3.22 18.12 13.87
CA ALA A 192 -4.54 18.77 13.86
C ALA A 192 -4.62 19.91 12.83
N GLY A 193 -3.57 20.74 12.72
CA GLY A 193 -3.45 21.79 11.72
C GLY A 193 -3.37 21.25 10.29
N LEU A 194 -2.55 20.22 10.05
CA LEU A 194 -2.47 19.54 8.75
C LEU A 194 -3.84 18.99 8.34
N CYS A 195 -4.55 18.38 9.28
CA CYS A 195 -5.87 17.80 9.04
C CYS A 195 -6.93 18.86 8.73
N ALA A 196 -6.90 19.99 9.45
CA ALA A 196 -7.76 21.13 9.15
C ALA A 196 -7.49 21.70 7.76
N LEU A 197 -6.22 21.82 7.36
CA LEU A 197 -5.84 22.30 6.04
C LEU A 197 -6.34 21.36 4.94
N ALA A 198 -6.11 20.06 5.09
CA ALA A 198 -6.57 19.07 4.12
C ALA A 198 -8.10 19.04 3.98
N ALA A 199 -8.83 19.10 5.10
CA ALA A 199 -10.28 19.17 5.10
C ALA A 199 -10.79 20.42 4.39
N HIS A 200 -10.15 21.58 4.63
CA HIS A 200 -10.47 22.84 3.97
C HIS A 200 -10.18 22.81 2.48
N LEU A 201 -9.01 22.32 2.06
CA LEU A 201 -8.66 22.17 0.64
C LEU A 201 -9.60 21.18 -0.06
N ARG A 202 -10.02 20.10 0.61
CA ARG A 202 -11.03 19.17 0.07
C ARG A 202 -12.38 19.85 -0.15
N GLU A 203 -12.85 20.62 0.83
CA GLU A 203 -14.08 21.38 0.70
C GLU A 203 -13.98 22.38 -0.44
N PHE A 204 -12.86 23.10 -0.53
CA PHE A 204 -12.59 24.04 -1.61
C PHE A 204 -12.63 23.35 -2.98
N LEU A 205 -11.89 22.25 -3.17
CA LEU A 205 -11.88 21.46 -4.42
C LEU A 205 -13.27 20.96 -4.83
N ARG A 206 -14.15 20.63 -3.88
CA ARG A 206 -15.55 20.24 -4.17
C ARG A 206 -16.41 21.39 -4.68
N HIS A 207 -16.14 22.61 -4.24
CA HIS A 207 -16.89 23.80 -4.68
C HIS A 207 -16.31 24.39 -5.97
N SER A 208 -15.07 24.04 -6.33
CA SER A 208 -14.36 24.54 -7.52
C SER A 208 -14.80 23.91 -8.86
N ASP A 209 -15.87 23.10 -8.89
CA ASP A 209 -16.56 22.71 -10.15
C ASP A 209 -17.04 23.93 -10.97
N ILE A 210 -17.00 25.12 -10.36
CA ILE A 210 -17.36 26.40 -10.93
C ILE A 210 -16.10 27.07 -11.53
N GLN A 211 -15.65 26.60 -12.70
CA GLN A 211 -14.79 27.34 -13.66
C GLN A 211 -13.47 27.99 -13.15
N ILE A 212 -12.96 27.63 -11.97
CA ILE A 212 -11.64 28.10 -11.56
C ILE A 212 -10.62 27.21 -12.28
N GLY A 213 -9.98 27.76 -13.31
CA GLY A 213 -9.14 27.01 -14.26
C GLY A 213 -8.13 26.06 -13.60
N ASN A 214 -7.71 25.05 -14.38
CA ASN A 214 -6.83 23.93 -14.01
C ASN A 214 -5.60 24.29 -13.14
N THR A 215 -5.15 25.54 -13.13
CA THR A 215 -4.03 26.04 -12.31
C THR A 215 -4.32 25.99 -10.81
N PHE A 216 -5.54 26.30 -10.35
CA PHE A 216 -5.83 26.38 -8.92
C PHE A 216 -5.96 25.00 -8.25
N GLN A 217 -6.50 24.01 -8.96
CA GLN A 217 -6.56 22.63 -8.46
C GLN A 217 -5.15 22.04 -8.30
N GLY A 218 -4.27 22.32 -9.27
CA GLY A 218 -2.85 21.97 -9.21
C GLY A 218 -2.16 22.59 -8.00
N GLU A 219 -2.32 23.90 -7.77
CA GLU A 219 -1.73 24.59 -6.62
C GLU A 219 -2.25 24.04 -5.27
N ALA A 220 -3.56 23.76 -5.15
CA ALA A 220 -4.14 23.21 -3.93
C ALA A 220 -3.57 21.83 -3.61
N LEU A 221 -3.39 21.00 -4.64
CA LEU A 221 -2.67 19.74 -4.54
C LEU A 221 -1.23 19.97 -4.08
N THR A 222 -0.48 20.84 -4.77
CA THR A 222 0.92 21.10 -4.46
C THR A 222 1.06 21.52 -3.00
N ILE A 223 0.22 22.42 -2.50
CA ILE A 223 0.22 22.83 -1.09
C ILE A 223 0.01 21.62 -0.17
N LEU A 224 -0.97 20.77 -0.46
CA LEU A 224 -1.29 19.60 0.38
C LEU A 224 -0.14 18.58 0.39
N LEU A 225 0.48 18.33 -0.76
CA LEU A 225 1.60 17.41 -0.93
C LEU A 225 2.87 17.97 -0.24
N ASP A 226 3.20 19.24 -0.47
CA ASP A 226 4.38 19.92 0.11
C ASP A 226 4.27 20.02 1.63
N THR A 227 3.05 20.17 2.14
CA THR A 227 2.78 20.21 3.57
C THR A 227 2.90 18.82 4.22
N ALA A 228 2.43 17.76 3.55
CA ALA A 228 2.60 16.40 4.02
C ALA A 228 4.08 16.01 4.10
N ASP A 229 4.90 16.40 3.12
CA ASP A 229 6.35 16.16 3.12
C ASP A 229 7.03 16.83 4.33
N ARG A 230 6.80 18.13 4.53
CA ARG A 230 7.38 18.88 5.67
C ARG A 230 6.97 18.32 7.02
N PHE A 231 5.76 17.78 7.12
CA PHE A 231 5.27 17.14 8.33
C PHE A 231 5.95 15.79 8.57
N ALA A 232 6.13 15.00 7.52
CA ALA A 232 6.85 13.73 7.56
C ALA A 232 8.33 13.91 7.91
N GLU A 233 9.01 14.92 7.36
CA GLU A 233 10.41 15.25 7.68
C GLU A 233 10.61 15.57 9.17
N ARG A 234 9.67 16.31 9.77
CA ARG A 234 9.72 16.65 11.21
C ARG A 234 9.59 15.42 12.10
N GLN A 235 8.76 14.45 11.69
CA GLN A 235 8.54 13.20 12.42
C GLN A 235 9.68 12.19 12.18
N GLY A 236 10.23 12.12 10.96
CA GLY A 236 11.31 11.22 10.57
C GLY A 236 12.67 11.51 11.22
N SER A 237 12.83 12.68 11.84
CA SER A 237 13.99 12.98 12.72
C SER A 237 13.97 12.16 14.03
N ALA A 238 12.88 11.48 14.36
CA ALA A 238 12.78 10.61 15.52
C ALA A 238 13.10 9.15 15.16
N HIS A 239 14.38 8.79 15.22
CA HIS A 239 14.92 7.42 15.27
C HIS A 239 14.53 6.45 14.14
N ALA A 240 15.33 6.41 13.07
CA ALA A 240 15.55 5.16 12.34
C ALA A 240 16.25 4.16 13.29
N PRO A 241 15.72 2.94 13.51
CA PRO A 241 16.34 1.97 14.40
C PRO A 241 17.66 1.45 13.82
N GLU A 242 18.67 1.24 14.68
CA GLU A 242 19.94 0.60 14.29
C GLU A 242 19.70 -0.83 13.76
N ALA A 243 20.64 -1.38 12.97
CA ALA A 243 20.50 -2.65 12.25
C ALA A 243 20.11 -3.88 13.12
N ASP A 244 20.53 -3.94 14.38
CA ASP A 244 20.08 -4.99 15.32
C ASP A 244 18.59 -4.84 15.71
N GLY A 245 18.08 -3.62 15.61
CA GLY A 245 16.67 -3.26 15.81
C GLY A 245 15.77 -3.61 14.63
N GLU A 246 16.30 -3.70 13.40
CA GLU A 246 15.48 -3.98 12.21
C GLU A 246 14.88 -5.39 12.25
N ASN A 247 15.69 -6.39 12.62
CA ASN A 247 15.22 -7.76 12.78
C ASN A 247 14.28 -7.90 13.99
N ALA A 248 14.61 -7.25 15.10
CA ALA A 248 13.74 -7.21 16.28
C ALA A 248 12.37 -6.56 15.98
N TRP A 249 12.36 -5.50 15.17
CA TRP A 249 11.14 -4.85 14.69
C TRP A 249 10.33 -5.81 13.80
N ALA A 250 10.97 -6.45 12.82
CA ALA A 250 10.32 -7.37 11.88
C ALA A 250 9.67 -8.54 12.63
N MET A 251 10.40 -9.11 13.58
CA MET A 251 9.89 -10.14 14.48
C MET A 251 8.70 -9.60 15.31
N THR A 252 8.84 -8.47 16.00
CA THR A 252 7.76 -7.91 16.83
C THR A 252 6.47 -7.70 16.04
N GLN A 253 6.57 -7.15 14.83
CA GLN A 253 5.42 -6.96 13.94
C GLN A 253 4.82 -8.27 13.46
N ALA A 254 5.65 -9.24 13.10
CA ALA A 254 5.20 -10.57 12.71
C ALA A 254 4.40 -11.24 13.83
N TYR A 255 4.82 -11.08 15.09
CA TYR A 255 4.16 -11.66 16.27
C TYR A 255 2.84 -10.97 16.65
N ALA A 256 2.63 -9.71 16.23
CA ALA A 256 1.37 -9.00 16.45
C ALA A 256 0.21 -9.55 15.61
N VAL A 257 0.48 -10.34 14.57
CA VAL A 257 -0.56 -10.98 13.74
C VAL A 257 -1.23 -12.11 14.53
N ASP A 258 -2.52 -11.95 14.83
CA ASP A 258 -3.36 -12.99 15.47
C ASP A 258 -3.75 -14.05 14.44
N LEU A 259 -3.14 -15.23 14.54
CA LEU A 259 -3.43 -16.40 13.70
C LEU A 259 -4.47 -17.34 14.32
N GLY A 260 -4.80 -17.16 15.61
CA GLY A 260 -5.57 -18.14 16.38
C GLY A 260 -7.00 -18.34 15.87
N LYS A 261 -7.58 -17.32 15.22
CA LYS A 261 -8.97 -17.35 14.72
C LYS A 261 -9.13 -17.88 13.30
N LEU A 262 -8.03 -18.06 12.58
CA LEU A 262 -8.07 -18.54 11.19
C LEU A 262 -8.30 -20.05 11.19
N ASP A 263 -8.92 -20.64 10.16
CA ASP A 263 -8.97 -22.10 10.01
C ASP A 263 -7.77 -22.61 9.19
N ILE A 264 -7.63 -23.94 9.04
CA ILE A 264 -6.51 -24.56 8.31
C ILE A 264 -6.46 -24.08 6.85
N GLN A 265 -7.61 -23.89 6.20
CA GLN A 265 -7.65 -23.40 4.82
C GLN A 265 -7.18 -21.94 4.70
N ALA A 266 -7.63 -21.08 5.61
CA ALA A 266 -7.22 -19.68 5.67
C ALA A 266 -5.73 -19.56 5.96
N LEU A 267 -5.20 -20.36 6.89
CA LEU A 267 -3.76 -20.43 7.17
C LEU A 267 -2.97 -20.86 5.93
N SER A 268 -3.40 -21.90 5.21
CA SER A 268 -2.74 -22.33 3.97
C SER A 268 -2.68 -21.23 2.92
N ASN A 269 -3.80 -20.53 2.69
CA ASN A 269 -3.85 -19.44 1.72
C ASN A 269 -2.93 -18.28 2.13
N LEU A 270 -2.87 -17.99 3.44
CA LEU A 270 -2.04 -16.94 4.00
C LEU A 270 -0.55 -17.31 3.90
N TRP A 271 -0.20 -18.58 4.08
CA TRP A 271 1.16 -19.08 3.93
C TRP A 271 1.68 -18.90 2.49
N ASP A 272 0.87 -19.28 1.48
CA ASP A 272 1.24 -19.10 0.07
C ASP A 272 1.37 -17.61 -0.27
N ALA A 273 0.48 -16.76 0.28
CA ALA A 273 0.53 -15.32 0.09
C ALA A 273 1.81 -14.71 0.70
N TYR A 274 2.15 -15.01 1.96
CA TYR A 274 3.36 -14.48 2.59
C TYR A 274 4.65 -15.03 2.00
N THR A 275 4.64 -16.25 1.46
CA THR A 275 5.75 -16.77 0.67
C THR A 275 5.97 -15.90 -0.56
N SER A 276 4.91 -15.60 -1.32
CA SER A 276 5.02 -14.72 -2.48
C SER A 276 5.46 -13.30 -2.11
N VAL A 277 4.92 -12.73 -1.02
CA VAL A 277 5.31 -11.40 -0.52
C VAL A 277 6.80 -11.37 -0.14
N ARG A 278 7.28 -12.40 0.57
CA ARG A 278 8.69 -12.52 0.93
C ARG A 278 9.60 -12.58 -0.29
N ASP A 279 9.24 -13.37 -1.30
CA ASP A 279 10.05 -13.49 -2.53
C ASP A 279 10.03 -12.19 -3.35
N GLN A 280 8.89 -11.49 -3.38
CA GLN A 280 8.78 -10.18 -4.00
C GLN A 280 9.68 -9.15 -3.32
N TRP A 281 9.73 -9.17 -1.98
CA TRP A 281 10.58 -8.28 -1.22
C TRP A 281 12.07 -8.59 -1.36
N GLN A 282 12.41 -9.88 -1.42
CA GLN A 282 13.77 -10.29 -1.74
C GLN A 282 14.18 -9.76 -3.13
N ALA A 283 13.33 -9.90 -4.15
CA ALA A 283 13.61 -9.35 -5.46
C ALA A 283 13.80 -7.83 -5.45
N VAL A 284 13.04 -7.09 -4.61
CA VAL A 284 13.21 -5.65 -4.42
C VAL A 284 14.55 -5.32 -3.75
N SER A 285 14.96 -6.09 -2.74
CA SER A 285 16.26 -5.87 -2.05
C SER A 285 17.46 -6.02 -3.00
N GLU A 286 17.30 -6.79 -4.07
CA GLU A 286 18.33 -7.03 -5.11
C GLU A 286 18.40 -5.93 -6.19
N LEU A 287 17.49 -4.95 -6.18
CA LEU A 287 17.46 -3.87 -7.17
C LEU A 287 18.60 -2.85 -6.96
N ALA A 288 19.05 -2.21 -8.04
CA ALA A 288 20.22 -1.32 -8.03
C ALA A 288 20.13 -0.15 -7.02
N TYR A 289 18.95 0.41 -6.80
CA TYR A 289 18.76 1.51 -5.84
C TYR A 289 18.73 1.05 -4.37
N CYS A 290 18.54 -0.25 -4.12
CA CYS A 290 18.60 -0.86 -2.79
C CYS A 290 20.05 -1.16 -2.37
N ILE A 291 21.00 -1.12 -3.31
CA ILE A 291 22.40 -1.47 -3.07
C ILE A 291 23.26 -0.19 -3.09
N ASP A 292 24.05 0.03 -2.04
CA ASP A 292 24.99 1.15 -2.01
C ASP A 292 26.22 0.86 -2.89
N HIS A 293 26.11 1.24 -4.16
CA HIS A 293 27.19 1.10 -5.14
C HIS A 293 28.43 1.96 -4.84
N ARG A 294 28.39 2.89 -3.87
CA ARG A 294 29.57 3.68 -3.47
C ARG A 294 30.64 2.82 -2.78
N ARG A 295 30.26 1.61 -2.36
CA ARG A 295 31.15 0.63 -1.73
C ARG A 295 31.09 -0.69 -2.53
N PRO A 296 31.81 -0.79 -3.66
CA PRO A 296 31.67 -1.89 -4.64
C PRO A 296 31.97 -3.29 -4.10
N ASN A 297 32.58 -3.41 -2.91
CA ASN A 297 32.87 -4.70 -2.27
C ASN A 297 31.98 -4.99 -1.05
N SER A 298 31.00 -4.14 -0.75
CA SER A 298 30.06 -4.36 0.34
C SER A 298 28.65 -4.47 -0.23
N HIS A 299 27.94 -5.53 0.13
CA HIS A 299 26.49 -5.63 -0.06
C HIS A 299 25.80 -4.79 1.02
N THR A 300 26.22 -3.52 1.16
CA THR A 300 25.57 -2.61 2.09
C THR A 300 24.32 -2.12 1.41
N HIS A 301 23.18 -2.35 2.03
CA HIS A 301 21.93 -1.83 1.51
C HIS A 301 21.80 -0.33 1.79
N THR A 302 21.18 0.39 0.86
CA THR A 302 20.69 1.74 1.10
C THR A 302 19.53 1.68 2.11
N PRO A 303 19.05 2.80 2.66
CA PRO A 303 17.86 2.78 3.52
C PRO A 303 16.65 2.07 2.89
N ALA A 304 16.50 2.15 1.57
CA ALA A 304 15.45 1.42 0.84
C ALA A 304 15.70 -0.09 0.82
N GLY A 305 16.95 -0.54 0.63
CA GLY A 305 17.29 -1.95 0.71
C GLY A 305 17.16 -2.54 2.12
N CYS A 306 17.54 -1.80 3.16
CA CYS A 306 17.33 -2.20 4.56
C CYS A 306 15.83 -2.37 4.87
N LEU A 307 15.01 -1.46 4.35
CA LEU A 307 13.55 -1.57 4.45
C LEU A 307 13.02 -2.84 3.78
N ALA A 308 13.48 -3.11 2.56
CA ALA A 308 13.06 -4.28 1.79
C ALA A 308 13.45 -5.59 2.49
N ASP A 309 14.67 -5.67 3.04
CA ASP A 309 15.12 -6.80 3.84
C ASP A 309 14.28 -6.99 5.09
N ALA A 310 13.99 -5.90 5.81
CA ALA A 310 13.18 -5.96 7.03
C ALA A 310 11.77 -6.47 6.74
N GLU A 311 11.17 -6.11 5.60
CA GLU A 311 9.87 -6.62 5.18
C GLU A 311 9.91 -8.05 4.65
N GLY A 312 10.92 -8.41 3.87
CA GLY A 312 11.16 -9.80 3.49
C GLY A 312 11.30 -10.70 4.72
N THR A 313 12.03 -10.21 5.73
CA THR A 313 12.22 -10.88 7.03
C THR A 313 10.91 -10.97 7.82
N ARG A 314 10.13 -9.90 7.89
CA ARG A 314 8.82 -9.90 8.55
C ARG A 314 7.86 -10.89 7.88
N ALA A 315 7.81 -10.89 6.55
CA ALA A 315 6.98 -11.82 5.79
C ALA A 315 7.41 -13.28 6.00
N ALA A 316 8.72 -13.54 6.06
CA ALA A 316 9.26 -14.85 6.43
C ALA A 316 8.81 -15.28 7.83
N TYR A 317 8.95 -14.41 8.84
CA TYR A 317 8.49 -14.73 10.20
C TYR A 317 6.99 -15.02 10.27
N ILE A 318 6.15 -14.28 9.54
CA ILE A 318 4.70 -14.57 9.51
C ILE A 318 4.44 -15.92 8.85
N ARG A 319 5.10 -16.22 7.72
CA ARG A 319 5.01 -17.51 7.03
C ARG A 319 5.40 -18.66 7.97
N ASP A 320 6.53 -18.54 8.66
CA ASP A 320 7.04 -19.59 9.56
C ASP A 320 6.09 -19.79 10.75
N ARG A 321 5.57 -18.70 11.33
CA ARG A 321 4.53 -18.76 12.38
C ARG A 321 3.24 -19.44 11.90
N ILE A 322 2.87 -19.27 10.62
CA ILE A 322 1.71 -19.97 10.05
C ILE A 322 1.98 -21.47 9.96
N ALA A 323 3.19 -21.88 9.56
CA ALA A 323 3.58 -23.28 9.52
C ALA A 323 3.58 -23.91 10.93
N ASP A 324 4.11 -23.19 11.94
CA ASP A 324 4.05 -23.60 13.35
C ASP A 324 2.60 -23.74 13.84
N GLU A 325 1.75 -22.76 13.55
CA GLU A 325 0.33 -22.78 13.92
C GLU A 325 -0.40 -23.97 13.26
N MET A 326 -0.07 -24.29 12.01
CA MET A 326 -0.60 -25.48 11.32
C MET A 326 -0.10 -26.79 11.94
N HIS A 327 1.10 -26.82 12.51
CA HIS A 327 1.60 -27.98 13.25
C HIS A 327 0.84 -28.19 14.58
N LEU A 328 0.47 -27.12 15.26
CA LEU A 328 -0.24 -27.18 16.55
C LEU A 328 -1.72 -27.54 16.41
N ARG A 329 -2.33 -27.31 15.24
CA ARG A 329 -3.76 -27.54 15.02
C ARG A 329 -4.07 -29.01 14.80
N LYS A 330 -5.20 -29.44 15.38
CA LYS A 330 -5.76 -30.77 15.14
C LYS A 330 -6.76 -30.72 13.98
N PRO A 331 -6.44 -31.33 12.83
CA PRO A 331 -7.37 -31.41 11.70
C PRO A 331 -8.65 -32.14 12.10
N GLN A 332 -9.80 -31.64 11.64
CA GLN A 332 -11.11 -32.26 11.87
C GLN A 332 -11.49 -33.25 10.75
N ALA A 333 -10.86 -33.13 9.59
CA ALA A 333 -11.10 -33.97 8.42
C ALA A 333 -9.80 -34.33 7.69
N ASP A 334 -9.83 -35.40 6.90
CA ASP A 334 -8.66 -35.86 6.14
C ASP A 334 -8.13 -34.79 5.17
N TRP A 335 -9.02 -34.02 4.52
CA TRP A 335 -8.60 -32.95 3.60
C TRP A 335 -7.88 -31.80 4.34
N GLU A 336 -8.27 -31.48 5.58
CA GLU A 336 -7.57 -30.49 6.40
C GLU A 336 -6.19 -31.00 6.82
N ARG A 337 -6.10 -32.29 7.16
CA ARG A 337 -4.82 -32.95 7.47
C ARG A 337 -3.88 -32.87 6.27
N ASP A 338 -4.40 -33.13 5.07
CA ASP A 338 -3.60 -33.10 3.84
C ASP A 338 -3.11 -31.68 3.52
N ILE A 339 -3.93 -30.65 3.76
CA ILE A 339 -3.51 -29.24 3.62
C ILE A 339 -2.40 -28.89 4.62
N ALA A 340 -2.60 -29.22 5.90
CA ALA A 340 -1.62 -28.93 6.94
C ALA A 340 -0.28 -29.65 6.67
N LEU A 341 -0.33 -30.91 6.23
CA LEU A 341 0.84 -31.68 5.82
C LEU A 341 1.53 -31.04 4.60
N SER A 342 0.77 -30.61 3.60
CA SER A 342 1.32 -29.95 2.42
C SER A 342 2.09 -28.68 2.79
N VAL A 343 1.54 -27.82 3.64
CA VAL A 343 2.22 -26.60 4.08
C VAL A 343 3.48 -26.92 4.88
N ARG A 344 3.40 -27.84 5.85
CA ARG A 344 4.57 -28.25 6.64
C ARG A 344 5.71 -28.81 5.79
N ILE A 345 5.39 -29.60 4.76
CA ILE A 345 6.39 -30.12 3.80
C ILE A 345 6.99 -29.00 2.97
N LYS A 346 6.16 -28.08 2.43
CA LYS A 346 6.66 -26.94 1.66
C LYS A 346 7.58 -26.07 2.51
N ASP A 347 7.20 -25.80 3.76
CA ASP A 347 7.98 -25.02 4.72
C ASP A 347 9.34 -25.66 4.99
N GLU A 348 9.37 -26.97 5.29
CA GLU A 348 10.62 -27.67 5.55
C GLU A 348 11.52 -27.74 4.30
N LEU A 349 10.94 -27.91 3.10
CA LEU A 349 11.69 -27.83 1.84
C LEU A 349 12.25 -26.42 1.58
N LEU A 350 11.52 -25.37 1.93
CA LEU A 350 12.00 -24.00 1.77
C LEU A 350 13.13 -23.67 2.76
N CYS A 351 13.03 -24.12 4.00
CA CYS A 351 14.00 -23.82 5.05
C CYS A 351 15.27 -24.69 4.93
N GLU A 352 15.13 -25.99 4.65
CA GLU A 352 16.24 -26.96 4.72
C GLU A 352 16.64 -27.54 3.35
N GLY A 353 15.84 -27.32 2.30
CA GLY A 353 16.02 -27.94 0.99
C GLY A 353 15.69 -29.44 0.95
N VAL A 354 15.40 -30.07 2.10
CA VAL A 354 15.11 -31.50 2.25
C VAL A 354 14.23 -31.72 3.48
N ILE A 355 13.35 -32.73 3.44
CA ILE A 355 12.52 -33.12 4.59
C ILE A 355 13.40 -33.90 5.59
N ARG A 356 13.81 -33.27 6.69
CA ARG A 356 14.62 -33.88 7.77
C ARG A 356 13.75 -34.49 8.86
N ASN A 357 12.55 -33.96 9.07
CA ASN A 357 11.61 -34.41 10.06
C ASN A 357 11.00 -35.76 9.66
N ARG A 358 11.53 -36.82 10.26
CA ARG A 358 11.10 -38.20 10.01
C ARG A 358 9.61 -38.40 10.35
N ASP A 359 9.11 -37.73 11.38
CA ASP A 359 7.72 -37.86 11.80
C ASP A 359 6.77 -37.24 10.77
N LEU A 360 7.12 -36.07 10.21
CA LEU A 360 6.38 -35.47 9.11
C LEU A 360 6.30 -36.41 7.89
N LEU A 361 7.42 -37.05 7.56
CA LEU A 361 7.49 -37.97 6.42
C LEU A 361 6.67 -39.25 6.64
N ILE A 362 6.69 -39.81 7.87
CA ILE A 362 5.83 -40.94 8.25
C ILE A 362 4.35 -40.54 8.20
N GLU A 363 4.02 -39.35 8.69
CA GLU A 363 2.65 -38.82 8.67
C GLU A 363 2.14 -38.65 7.23
N ALA A 364 2.98 -38.11 6.34
CA ALA A 364 2.68 -37.96 4.92
C ALA A 364 2.46 -39.31 4.22
N VAL A 365 3.32 -40.31 4.44
CA VAL A 365 3.16 -41.66 3.88
C VAL A 365 1.88 -42.33 4.40
N LYS A 366 1.54 -42.14 5.68
CA LYS A 366 0.27 -42.65 6.23
C LYS A 366 -0.95 -41.97 5.61
N ALA A 367 -0.86 -40.68 5.30
CA ALA A 367 -1.96 -39.91 4.74
C ALA A 367 -2.18 -40.20 3.25
N TRP A 368 -1.10 -40.38 2.47
CA TRP A 368 -1.18 -40.39 0.99
C TRP A 368 -0.84 -41.75 0.33
N GLY A 369 -0.37 -42.74 1.10
CA GLY A 369 0.05 -44.04 0.59
C GLY A 369 1.48 -44.02 0.04
#